data_AF-A0AAD8J8M5-F1
#
_entry.id   AF-A0AAD8J8M5-F1
#
_cell.length_a   1.000
_cell.length_b   1.000
_cell.length_c   1.000
_cell.angle_alpha   90.00
_cell.angle_beta   90.00
_cell.angle_gamma   90.00
#
_symmetry.space_group_name_H-M   'P 1'
#
loop_
_entity.id
_entity.type
_entity.pdbx_description
1 polymer ?
#
loop_
_entity_poly.entity_id
_entity_poly.type
_entity_poly.pdbx_seq_one_letter_code
_entity_poly.pdbx_strand_id
1 'polypeptide(L)'
;MCTSSGDSPNTNGVHITRTENMQLSDSVIQTGDYCISIESGSQNLKITNITCGPGHGISIGNLGDDNSEAHVSDVIVDGAKISGTSNGVRIKTYQGDQEMQAI
;
A
#
# COMPACT_ATOMS: atom_id res chain seq x y z
N MET A 1 11.53 -4.87 -11.42
CA MET A 1 10.89 -3.71 -12.06
C MET A 1 9.50 -4.13 -12.50
N CYS A 2 8.46 -3.40 -12.07
CA CYS A 2 7.07 -3.60 -12.51
C CYS A 2 6.60 -2.33 -13.21
N THR A 3 6.08 -2.44 -14.45
CA THR A 3 5.69 -1.28 -15.26
C THR A 3 4.31 -1.44 -15.90
N SER A 4 3.53 -0.36 -15.89
CA SER A 4 2.32 -0.14 -16.68
C SER A 4 2.22 1.33 -17.11
N SER A 5 1.29 1.66 -18.00
CA SER A 5 0.94 3.06 -18.29
C SER A 5 0.37 3.73 -17.04
N GLY A 6 0.70 5.00 -16.81
CA GLY A 6 0.23 5.77 -15.64
C GLY A 6 -1.29 5.97 -15.59
N ASP A 7 -1.97 5.81 -16.71
CA ASP A 7 -3.43 5.92 -16.81
C ASP A 7 -4.11 4.54 -16.84
N SER A 8 -3.36 3.45 -16.63
CA SER A 8 -3.88 2.09 -16.70
C SER A 8 -4.66 1.73 -15.44
N PRO A 9 -5.99 1.59 -15.51
CA PRO A 9 -6.82 1.36 -14.33
C PRO A 9 -6.53 -0.01 -13.69
N ASN A 10 -6.65 -0.10 -12.37
CA ASN A 10 -6.54 -1.33 -11.58
C ASN A 10 -5.18 -2.04 -11.71
N THR A 11 -4.11 -1.31 -12.04
CA THR A 11 -2.75 -1.86 -12.08
C THR A 11 -2.02 -1.55 -10.78
N ASN A 12 -2.26 -2.37 -9.76
CA ASN A 12 -1.45 -2.33 -8.54
C ASN A 12 -0.09 -3.00 -8.81
N GLY A 13 0.98 -2.45 -8.23
CA GLY A 13 2.31 -3.05 -8.29
C GLY A 13 2.42 -4.26 -7.37
N VAL A 14 2.40 -4.00 -6.06
CA VAL A 14 2.40 -5.05 -5.02
C VAL A 14 1.15 -4.90 -4.16
N HIS A 15 0.36 -5.98 -4.08
CA HIS A 15 -0.83 -6.05 -3.25
C HIS A 15 -0.59 -7.04 -2.10
N ILE A 16 -0.56 -6.52 -0.87
CA ILE A 16 -0.23 -7.26 0.36
C ILE A 16 -1.50 -7.38 1.18
N THR A 17 -1.94 -8.60 1.46
CA THR A 17 -3.13 -8.91 2.26
C THR A 17 -2.86 -10.16 3.08
N ARG A 18 -3.31 -10.20 4.34
CA ARG A 18 -3.15 -11.38 5.23
C ARG A 18 -1.72 -11.95 5.25
N THR A 19 -0.73 -11.07 5.34
CA THR A 19 0.70 -11.41 5.23
C THR A 19 1.44 -11.04 6.49
N GLU A 20 2.30 -11.93 6.97
CA GLU A 20 3.13 -11.71 8.16
C GLU A 20 4.62 -11.91 7.85
N ASN A 21 5.48 -11.07 8.43
CA ASN A 21 6.94 -11.17 8.35
C ASN A 21 7.49 -11.04 6.91
N MET A 22 7.10 -9.99 6.20
CA MET A 22 7.51 -9.76 4.80
C MET A 22 8.54 -8.63 4.70
N GLN A 23 9.49 -8.79 3.76
CA GLN A 23 10.38 -7.72 3.32
C GLN A 23 10.20 -7.45 1.83
N LEU A 24 10.16 -6.17 1.46
CA LEU A 24 10.18 -5.70 0.08
C LEU A 24 11.26 -4.62 -0.05
N SER A 25 12.25 -4.83 -0.90
CA SER A 25 13.35 -3.87 -1.04
C SER A 25 13.74 -3.57 -2.48
N ASP A 26 14.42 -2.44 -2.66
CA ASP A 26 15.23 -2.08 -3.84
C ASP A 26 14.48 -2.24 -5.18
N SER A 27 13.20 -1.85 -5.18
CA SER A 27 12.29 -2.09 -6.29
C SER A 27 11.83 -0.78 -6.94
N VAL A 28 11.74 -0.79 -8.27
CA VAL A 28 11.12 0.27 -9.06
C VAL A 28 9.74 -0.20 -9.52
N ILE A 29 8.71 0.52 -9.09
CA ILE A 29 7.30 0.22 -9.34
C ILE A 29 6.66 1.44 -10.00
N GLN A 30 6.18 1.24 -11.23
CA GLN A 30 5.57 2.27 -12.04
C GLN A 30 4.25 1.72 -12.57
N THR A 31 3.12 2.19 -12.06
CA THR A 31 1.82 1.63 -12.45
C THR A 31 0.77 2.72 -12.64
N GLY A 32 -0.43 2.35 -13.05
CA GLY A 32 -1.54 3.30 -13.14
C GLY A 32 -2.36 3.41 -11.85
N ASP A 33 -2.07 2.58 -10.86
CA ASP A 33 -2.73 2.58 -9.55
C ASP A 33 -1.68 2.55 -8.43
N TYR A 34 -1.93 1.89 -7.29
CA TYR A 34 -0.98 1.86 -6.18
C TYR A 34 0.32 1.16 -6.56
N CYS A 35 1.46 1.77 -6.21
CA CYS A 35 2.73 1.06 -6.24
C CYS A 35 2.69 -0.10 -5.25
N ILE A 36 2.20 0.18 -4.04
CA ILE A 36 2.04 -0.80 -2.97
C ILE A 36 0.70 -0.53 -2.29
N SER A 37 -0.16 -1.54 -2.20
CA SER A 37 -1.38 -1.53 -1.41
C SER A 37 -1.29 -2.58 -0.31
N ILE A 38 -1.53 -2.19 0.94
CA ILE A 38 -1.47 -3.05 2.14
C ILE A 38 -2.87 -3.12 2.74
N GLU A 39 -3.42 -4.31 2.88
CA GLU A 39 -4.76 -4.55 3.40
C GLU A 39 -4.76 -5.35 4.70
N SER A 40 -5.95 -5.50 5.27
CA SER A 40 -6.21 -6.12 6.57
C SER A 40 -5.55 -7.50 6.74
N GLY A 41 -5.20 -7.82 7.97
CA GLY A 41 -4.50 -9.04 8.38
C GLY A 41 -3.01 -9.03 8.06
N SER A 42 -2.44 -7.87 7.71
CA SER A 42 -1.01 -7.77 7.38
C SER A 42 -0.22 -7.20 8.55
N GLN A 43 0.87 -7.86 8.94
CA GLN A 43 1.69 -7.45 10.08
C GLN A 43 3.19 -7.67 9.87
N ASN A 44 4.01 -6.85 10.55
CA ASN A 44 5.47 -6.90 10.48
C ASN A 44 6.00 -6.86 9.03
N LEU A 45 5.75 -5.73 8.37
CA LEU A 45 6.16 -5.48 7.00
C LEU A 45 7.33 -4.49 6.98
N LYS A 46 8.43 -4.85 6.32
CA LYS A 46 9.57 -3.96 6.12
C LYS A 46 9.76 -3.66 4.64
N ILE A 47 9.48 -2.42 4.26
CA ILE A 47 9.54 -1.93 2.88
C ILE A 47 10.64 -0.89 2.78
N THR A 48 11.70 -1.15 2.01
CA THR A 48 12.87 -0.27 1.95
C THR A 48 13.30 0.09 0.54
N ASN A 49 13.81 1.30 0.33
CA ASN A 49 14.44 1.73 -0.94
C ASN A 49 13.56 1.54 -2.19
N ILE A 50 12.27 1.86 -2.10
CA ILE A 50 11.35 1.74 -3.24
C ILE A 50 11.36 3.02 -4.08
N THR A 51 11.40 2.90 -5.40
CA THR A 51 11.04 4.00 -6.31
C THR A 51 9.64 3.77 -6.82
N CYS A 52 8.72 4.66 -6.50
CA CYS A 52 7.31 4.57 -6.81
C CYS A 52 6.88 5.73 -7.71
N GLY A 53 6.34 5.41 -8.88
CA GLY A 53 5.74 6.40 -9.76
C GLY A 53 5.96 6.19 -11.26
N PRO A 54 4.98 6.52 -12.12
CA PRO A 54 3.67 7.12 -11.82
C PRO A 54 2.70 6.16 -11.08
N GLY A 55 1.50 6.65 -10.72
CA GLY A 55 0.43 5.87 -10.07
C GLY A 55 -0.26 6.58 -8.90
N HIS A 56 -0.75 5.83 -7.92
CA HIS A 56 -1.46 6.34 -6.74
C HIS A 56 -0.61 6.41 -5.46
N GLY A 57 0.66 6.00 -5.51
CA GLY A 57 1.55 6.00 -4.36
C GLY A 57 1.49 4.70 -3.55
N ILE A 58 1.80 4.79 -2.26
CA ILE A 58 1.72 3.69 -1.30
C ILE A 58 0.47 3.88 -0.44
N SER A 59 -0.36 2.84 -0.30
CA SER A 59 -1.60 2.92 0.47
C SER A 59 -1.72 1.77 1.47
N ILE A 60 -2.16 2.10 2.68
CA ILE A 60 -2.80 1.14 3.59
C ILE A 60 -4.31 1.26 3.41
N GLY A 61 -5.00 0.15 3.22
CA GLY A 61 -6.43 0.06 2.99
C GLY A 61 -6.86 -0.08 1.52
N ASN A 62 -8.16 -0.11 1.24
CA ASN A 62 -9.24 0.25 2.17
C ASN A 62 -9.38 -0.75 3.32
N LEU A 63 -9.56 -0.24 4.53
CA LEU A 63 -9.78 -1.05 5.73
C LEU A 63 -11.22 -0.84 6.23
N GLY A 64 -11.81 -1.88 6.80
CA GLY A 64 -13.12 -1.82 7.46
C GLY A 64 -14.34 -1.87 6.54
N ASP A 65 -14.22 -2.54 5.40
CA ASP A 65 -15.33 -2.69 4.45
C ASP A 65 -16.53 -3.38 5.13
N ASP A 66 -17.75 -3.01 4.75
CA ASP A 66 -18.98 -3.52 5.36
C ASP A 66 -19.03 -3.44 6.91
N ASN A 67 -18.45 -2.38 7.48
CA ASN A 67 -18.37 -2.18 8.94
C ASN A 67 -17.67 -3.37 9.66
N SER A 68 -16.70 -3.98 8.98
CA SER A 68 -15.86 -5.03 9.54
C SER A 68 -14.69 -4.47 10.33
N GLU A 69 -14.19 -5.27 11.26
CA GLU A 69 -12.92 -5.03 11.93
C GLU A 69 -11.76 -5.23 10.95
N ALA A 70 -10.74 -4.36 11.02
CA ALA A 70 -9.55 -4.49 10.19
C ALA A 70 -8.28 -4.07 10.93
N HIS A 71 -7.21 -4.84 10.70
CA HIS A 71 -5.94 -4.71 11.39
C HIS A 71 -4.78 -4.70 10.41
N VAL A 72 -3.93 -3.68 10.51
CA VAL A 72 -2.60 -3.64 9.89
C VAL A 72 -1.64 -3.09 10.92
N SER A 73 -0.57 -3.82 11.22
CA SER A 73 0.38 -3.44 12.27
C SER A 73 1.85 -3.63 11.87
N ASP A 74 2.74 -2.91 12.54
CA ASP A 74 4.20 -3.00 12.39
C ASP A 74 4.66 -2.84 10.93
N VAL A 75 4.21 -1.77 10.27
CA VAL A 75 4.60 -1.44 8.90
C VAL A 75 5.67 -0.35 8.89
N ILE A 76 6.86 -0.69 8.36
CA ILE A 76 7.95 0.26 8.16
C ILE A 76 8.14 0.49 6.67
N VAL A 77 8.04 1.74 6.24
CA VAL A 77 8.43 2.21 4.90
C VAL A 77 9.58 3.18 5.04
N ASP A 78 10.76 2.82 4.54
CA ASP A 78 11.99 3.63 4.67
C ASP A 78 12.71 3.80 3.32
N GLY A 79 13.29 4.98 3.10
CA GLY A 79 14.03 5.27 1.86
C GLY A 79 13.19 5.30 0.57
N ALA A 80 11.87 5.42 0.66
CA ALA A 80 10.99 5.47 -0.51
C ALA A 80 11.11 6.80 -1.28
N LYS A 81 11.32 6.72 -2.60
CA LYS A 81 11.26 7.85 -3.54
C LYS A 81 9.93 7.78 -4.27
N ILE A 82 9.06 8.76 -4.03
CA ILE A 82 7.72 8.80 -4.61
C ILE A 82 7.60 10.03 -5.50
N SER A 83 7.27 9.86 -6.77
CA SER A 83 7.23 10.97 -7.74
C SER A 83 6.22 10.72 -8.85
N GLY A 84 5.51 11.75 -9.32
CA GLY A 84 4.54 11.59 -10.41
C GLY A 84 3.32 10.74 -10.04
N THR A 85 3.04 10.59 -8.75
CA THR A 85 1.88 9.86 -8.22
C THR A 85 0.81 10.84 -7.74
N SER A 86 -0.45 10.40 -7.69
CA SER A 86 -1.56 11.21 -7.17
C SER A 86 -1.51 11.40 -5.65
N ASN A 87 -0.89 10.47 -4.92
CA ASN A 87 -0.65 10.56 -3.48
C ASN A 87 0.79 10.13 -3.16
N GLY A 88 1.32 10.58 -2.02
CA GLY A 88 2.56 10.06 -1.45
C GLY A 88 2.30 8.73 -0.73
N VAL A 89 2.08 8.83 0.58
CA VAL A 89 1.61 7.74 1.43
C VAL A 89 0.20 8.06 1.91
N ARG A 90 -0.71 7.08 1.90
CA ARG A 90 -2.10 7.28 2.31
C ARG A 90 -2.60 6.11 3.15
N ILE A 91 -3.43 6.39 4.15
CA ILE A 91 -4.22 5.40 4.87
C ILE A 91 -5.69 5.65 4.52
N LYS A 92 -6.43 4.61 4.12
CA LYS A 92 -7.85 4.70 3.78
C LYS A 92 -8.65 3.74 4.65
N THR A 93 -9.65 4.27 5.34
CA THR A 93 -10.59 3.50 6.14
C THR A 93 -12.01 3.83 5.68
N TYR A 94 -12.92 2.87 5.80
CA TYR A 94 -14.34 3.16 5.71
C TYR A 94 -14.80 3.86 7.00
N GLN A 95 -15.86 4.66 6.88
CA GLN A 95 -16.58 5.17 8.04
C GLN A 95 -17.40 4.02 8.64
N GLY A 96 -17.24 3.78 9.93
CA GLY A 96 -17.96 2.74 10.65
C GLY A 96 -17.83 2.91 12.16
N ASP A 97 -18.59 2.10 12.88
CA ASP A 97 -18.62 2.11 14.35
C ASP A 97 -17.71 1.02 14.94
N GLN A 98 -17.14 0.16 14.08
CA GLN A 98 -16.22 -0.89 14.48
C GLN A 98 -14.77 -0.40 14.64
N GLU A 99 -14.03 -1.13 15.47
CA GLU A 99 -12.64 -0.84 15.75
C GLU A 99 -11.75 -1.08 14.53
N MET A 100 -10.84 -0.13 14.31
CA MET A 100 -9.98 -0.06 13.16
C MET A 100 -8.58 0.25 13.65
N GLN A 101 -7.64 -0.68 13.44
CA GLN A 101 -6.24 -0.45 13.76
C GLN A 101 -5.42 -0.48 12.48
N ALA A 102 -4.79 0.65 12.21
CA ALA A 102 -3.73 0.74 11.23
C ALA A 102 -2.52 1.35 11.93
N ILE A 103 -1.35 0.78 11.61
CA ILE A 103 0.03 1.14 11.97
C ILE A 103 0.63 0.24 13.03
#